data_AF-A0A2E8L061-F1
#
_entry.id   AF-A0A2E8L061-F1
#
_cell.length_a   1.000
_cell.length_b   1.000
_cell.length_c   1.000
_cell.angle_alpha   90.00
_cell.angle_beta   90.00
_cell.angle_gamma   90.00
#
_symmetry.space_group_name_H-M   'P 1'
#
loop_
_entity.id
_entity.type
_entity.pdbx_description
1 polymer ?
#
loop_
_entity_poly.entity_id
_entity_poly.type
_entity_poly.pdbx_seq_one_letter_code
_entity_poly.pdbx_strand_id
1 'polypeptide(L)' 'MGDFFLDQKLAQEIKYACQEILNRHYSIQVAQRLADEDPWWIKKISKMEQNCDLFLRGDHSQISWDRDFGARTNRKSTGA' A
#
# COMPACT_ATOMS: atom_id res chain seq x y z
N MET A 1 -20.10 3.30 -20.28
CA MET A 1 -20.45 4.07 -19.06
C MET A 1 -20.53 3.18 -17.81
N GLY A 2 -20.90 1.89 -17.92
CA GLY A 2 -20.94 0.96 -16.79
C GLY A 2 -19.56 0.56 -16.22
N ASP A 3 -18.56 0.38 -17.06
CA ASP A 3 -17.23 -0.09 -16.62
C ASP A 3 -16.52 0.90 -15.69
N PHE A 4 -16.62 2.20 -16.00
CA PHE A 4 -16.04 3.24 -15.15
C PHE A 4 -16.62 3.28 -13.73
N PHE A 5 -17.93 3.00 -13.59
CA PHE A 5 -18.58 2.94 -12.28
C PHE A 5 -18.12 1.70 -11.49
N LEU A 6 -17.93 0.57 -12.17
CA LEU A 6 -17.39 -0.65 -11.56
C LEU A 6 -15.94 -0.43 -11.10
N ASP A 7 -15.12 0.25 -11.91
CA ASP A 7 -13.73 0.58 -11.57
C ASP A 7 -13.63 1.53 -10.36
N GLN A 8 -14.51 2.53 -10.28
CA GLN A 8 -14.59 3.42 -9.12
C GLN A 8 -15.00 2.67 -7.85
N LYS A 9 -16.01 1.80 -7.94
CA LYS A 9 -16.45 0.98 -6.81
C LYS A 9 -15.31 0.08 -6.32
N LEU A 10 -14.61 -0.60 -7.24
CA LEU A 10 -13.47 -1.45 -6.92
C LEU A 10 -12.35 -0.64 -6.25
N ALA A 11 -12.01 0.54 -6.78
CA ALA A 11 -11.01 1.41 -6.17
C ALA A 11 -11.39 1.83 -4.74
N GLN A 12 -12.67 2.07 -4.49
CA GLN A 12 -13.18 2.41 -3.16
C GLN A 12 -13.10 1.22 -2.18
N GLU A 13 -13.42 0.01 -2.64
CA GLU A 13 -13.31 -1.22 -1.84
C GLU A 13 -11.85 -1.54 -1.50
N ILE A 14 -10.93 -1.42 -2.47
CA ILE A 14 -9.49 -1.61 -2.25
C ILE A 14 -8.96 -0.57 -1.26
N LYS A 15 -9.33 0.71 -1.41
CA LYS A 15 -8.94 1.77 -0.48
C LYS A 15 -9.38 1.44 0.95
N TYR A 16 -10.65 1.04 1.13
CA TYR A 16 -11.17 0.66 2.44
C TYR A 16 -10.40 -0.51 3.05
N ALA A 17 -10.09 -1.55 2.26
CA ALA A 17 -9.29 -2.67 2.74
C ALA A 17 -7.88 -2.24 3.18
N CYS A 18 -7.23 -1.32 2.45
CA CYS A 18 -5.92 -0.78 2.84
C CYS A 18 -6.00 -0.04 4.17
N GLN A 19 -7.02 0.80 4.36
CA GLN A 19 -7.25 1.53 5.60
C GLN A 19 -7.46 0.60 6.80
N GLU A 20 -8.28 -0.44 6.63
CA GLU A 20 -8.51 -1.45 7.68
C GLU A 20 -7.23 -2.17 8.08
N ILE A 21 -6.39 -2.55 7.10
CA ILE A 21 -5.09 -3.19 7.35
C ILE A 21 -4.17 -2.25 8.14
N LEU A 22 -4.04 -1.00 7.71
CA LEU A 22 -3.18 -0.01 8.38
C LEU A 22 -3.69 0.29 9.80
N ASN A 23 -4.98 0.54 9.95
CA ASN A 23 -5.60 0.81 11.25
C ASN A 23 -5.37 -0.34 12.23
N ARG A 24 -5.55 -1.59 11.79
CA ARG A 24 -5.33 -2.77 12.64
C ARG A 24 -3.86 -2.93 13.01
N HIS A 25 -2.95 -2.69 12.07
CA HIS A 25 -1.51 -2.74 12.34
C HIS A 25 -1.09 -1.73 13.42
N TYR A 26 -1.40 -0.45 13.22
CA TYR A 26 -1.03 0.61 14.16
C TYR A 26 -1.73 0.45 15.51
N SER A 27 -2.98 -0.01 15.53
CA SER A 27 -3.68 -0.32 16.79
C SER A 27 -2.96 -1.40 17.60
N ILE A 28 -2.44 -2.44 16.92
CA ILE A 28 -1.68 -3.51 17.58
C ILE A 28 -0.33 -3.00 18.07
N GLN A 29 0.41 -2.23 17.25
CA GLN A 29 1.69 -1.63 17.66
C GLN A 29 1.54 -0.80 18.93
N VAL A 30 0.53 0.08 18.97
CA VAL A 30 0.21 0.92 20.15
C VAL A 30 -0.17 0.06 21.35
N ALA A 31 -1.06 -0.93 21.17
CA ALA A 31 -1.53 -1.77 22.27
C ALA A 31 -0.41 -2.62 22.88
N GLN A 32 0.53 -3.09 22.07
CA GLN A 32 1.61 -3.98 22.47
C GLN A 32 2.93 -3.25 22.78
N ARG A 33 2.98 -1.91 22.61
CA ARG A 33 4.20 -1.10 22.77
C ARG A 33 5.37 -1.65 21.93
N LEU A 34 5.06 -2.11 20.72
CA LEU A 34 6.07 -2.60 19.78
C LEU A 34 6.93 -1.42 19.29
N ALA A 35 8.15 -1.73 18.83
CA ALA A 35 9.00 -0.73 18.21
C ALA A 35 8.31 -0.07 17.02
N ASP A 36 8.53 1.23 16.83
CA ASP A 36 7.93 2.07 15.79
C ASP A 36 8.44 1.76 14.36
N GLU A 37 9.06 0.59 14.15
CA GLU A 37 9.56 0.21 12.83
C GLU A 37 8.47 -0.51 12.04
N ASP A 38 8.01 0.14 10.98
CA ASP A 38 7.02 -0.42 10.07
C ASP A 38 7.61 -1.57 9.23
N PRO A 39 6.92 -2.72 9.17
CA PRO A 39 7.27 -3.77 8.22
C PRO A 39 7.30 -3.26 6.77
N TRP A 40 8.17 -3.85 5.94
CA TRP A 40 8.35 -3.44 4.53
C TRP A 40 7.05 -3.37 3.71
N TRP A 41 6.04 -4.15 4.08
CA TRP A 41 4.75 -4.20 3.38
C TRP A 41 3.83 -3.04 3.74
N ILE A 42 4.00 -2.37 4.89
CA ILE A 42 3.18 -1.20 5.29
C ILE A 42 3.29 -0.09 4.25
N LYS A 43 4.52 0.25 3.85
CA LYS A 43 4.77 1.24 2.80
C LYS A 43 4.02 0.91 1.49
N LYS A 44 3.86 -0.37 1.16
CA LYS A 44 3.13 -0.79 -0.04
C LYS A 44 1.62 -0.61 0.11
N ILE A 45 1.06 -0.98 1.26
CA ILE A 45 -0.37 -0.79 1.55
C ILE A 45 -0.73 0.70 1.54
N SER A 46 0.10 1.55 2.17
CA SER A 46 -0.10 3.01 2.12
C SER A 46 0.00 3.56 0.69
N LYS A 47 0.92 3.03 -0.14
CA LYS A 47 1.02 3.44 -1.55
C LYS A 47 -0.19 3.02 -2.38
N MET A 48 -0.73 1.82 -2.12
CA MET A 48 -1.97 1.34 -2.75
C MET A 48 -3.15 2.24 -2.40
N GLU A 49 -3.33 2.57 -1.12
CA GLU A 49 -4.37 3.51 -0.66
C GLU A 49 -4.26 4.86 -1.40
N GLN A 50 -3.06 5.43 -1.46
CA GLN A 50 -2.81 6.70 -2.14
C GLN A 50 -3.14 6.64 -3.64
N ASN A 51 -2.78 5.55 -4.31
CA ASN A 51 -3.08 5.36 -5.73
C ASN A 51 -4.59 5.22 -5.98
N CYS A 52 -5.33 4.56 -5.08
CA CYS A 52 -6.79 4.52 -5.14
C CYS A 52 -7.39 5.92 -4.97
N ASP A 53 -6.87 6.74 -4.05
CA ASP A 53 -7.31 8.13 -3.89
C ASP A 53 -7.09 8.97 -5.15
N LEU A 54 -5.92 8.85 -5.77
CA LEU A 54 -5.60 9.53 -7.04
C LEU A 54 -6.52 9.05 -8.17
N PHE A 55 -6.80 7.75 -8.25
CA PHE A 55 -7.73 7.20 -9.23
C PHE A 55 -9.15 7.78 -9.07
N LEU A 56 -9.66 7.79 -7.84
CA LEU A 56 -11.00 8.29 -7.50
C LEU A 56 -11.14 9.80 -7.75
N ARG A 57 -10.06 10.58 -7.60
CA ARG A 57 -10.03 12.03 -7.89
C ARG A 57 -9.86 12.34 -9.38
N GLY A 58 -9.52 11.36 -10.21
CA GLY A 58 -9.22 11.55 -11.62
C GLY A 58 -7.77 11.99 -11.92
N ASP A 59 -6.89 11.99 -10.91
CA ASP A 59 -5.49 12.42 -11.00
C ASP A 59 -4.57 11.28 -11.49
N HIS A 60 -4.94 10.65 -12.60
CA HIS A 60 -4.32 9.40 -13.05
C HIS A 60 -2.84 9.54 -13.41
N SER A 61 -2.40 10.74 -13.82
CA SER A 61 -1.00 11.04 -14.13
C SER A 61 -0.06 10.98 -12.93
N GLN A 62 -0.60 11.05 -11.71
CA GLN A 62 0.16 10.99 -10.46
C GLN A 62 0.24 9.57 -9.90
N ILE A 63 -0.52 8.63 -10.45
CA ILE A 63 -0.50 7.23 -10.01
C ILE A 63 0.86 6.64 -10.35
N SER A 64 1.53 6.12 -9.33
CA SER A 64 2.86 5.53 -9.45
C SER A 64 2.90 4.20 -8.72
N TRP A 65 3.34 3.17 -9.43
CA TRP A 65 3.57 1.84 -8.87
C TRP A 65 5.06 1.59 -8.79
N ASP A 66 5.55 1.31 -7.58
CA ASP A 66 6.89 0.79 -7.43
C ASP A 66 6.94 -0.57 -8.14
N ARG A 67 7.95 -0.80 -9.00
CA ARG A 67 8.04 -2.01 -9.85
C ARG A 67 8.18 -3.33 -9.10
N ASP A 68 8.29 -3.32 -7.79
CA ASP A 68 8.82 -4.47 -7.06
C ASP A 68 7.80 -5.09 -6.10
N PHE A 69 7.22 -6.21 -6.56
CA PHE A 69 7.05 -7.41 -5.75
C PHE A 69 8.42 -8.07 -5.40
N GLY A 70 9.45 -7.25 -5.18
CA GLY A 70 10.82 -7.62 -4.81
C GLY A 70 11.81 -7.61 -5.98
N ALA A 71 12.65 -6.58 -6.07
CA ALA A 71 14.00 -6.81 -6.58
C ALA A 71 14.72 -7.70 -5.55
N ARG A 72 15.23 -8.86 -6.00
CA ARG A 72 16.03 -9.79 -5.21
C ARG A 72 17.03 -8.97 -4.39
N THR A 73 17.03 -9.17 -3.08
CA THR A 73 18.14 -8.71 -2.24
C THR A 73 19.43 -9.22 -2.88
N ASN A 74 20.22 -8.32 -3.47
CA ASN A 74 21.62 -8.59 -3.70
C ASN A 74 22.24 -8.69 -2.31
N ARG A 75 22.16 -9.89 -1.70
CA ARG A 75 23.04 -10.25 -0.60
C ARG A 75 24.44 -9.98 -1.12
N LYS A 76 25.09 -8.94 -0.59
CA LYS A 76 26.53 -8.79 -0.71
C LYS A 76 27.11 -10.12 -0.22
N SER A 77 27.66 -10.93 -1.12
CA SER A 77 28.54 -12.00 -0.72
C SER A 77 29.72 -11.32 -0.03
N THR A 78 29.76 -11.39 1.30
CA THR A 78 31.00 -11.31 2.05
C THR A 78 31.87 -12.46 1.55
N GLY A 79 32.70 -12.17 0.56
CA GLY A 79 33.84 -12.99 0.18
C GLY A 79 34.94 -12.76 1.21
N ALA A 80 35.44 -13.88 1.71
CA ALA A 80 36.51 -14.04 2.70
C ALA A 80 37.81 -13.30 2.36
#